data_AF-A0A523T054-F1
#
_entry.id   AF-A0A523T054-F1
#
_cell.length_a   1.000
_cell.length_b   1.000
_cell.length_c   1.000
_cell.angle_alpha   90.00
_cell.angle_beta   90.00
_cell.angle_gamma   90.00
#
_symmetry.space_group_name_H-M   'P 1'
#
loop_
_entity.id
_entity.type
_entity.pdbx_description
1 polymer ?
#
loop_
_entity_poly.entity_id
_entity_poly.type
_entity_poly.pdbx_seq_one_letter_code
_entity_poly.pdbx_strand_id
1 'polypeptide(L)'
;MINQELSEIFNTIADALEFKGENPFKINAYRKASRILKDFSENLREFSEDHPLTCISGIGDGIAKKIKEYIATGKVSKLEEVRKDIPAGIFEMVRIQYLGPKTLKLAYEKLGVGSLKQLKKVINDGSLSRIPGMGPRKVERIMDAIHLSETTQMKNKRFVIGELFPVIEEIVSKLKNVADEVVPCGSYRRMKETLGDINLLATSNQKKKVIDFFVSLQNIDEVLNVGPTKAIVLLKNPSLQVDLRVVNPDSFGASLQYFTGSKAHNVALRTIAKSRGLKINEYGVYKTNRKVAGKTEESIYSSIGLEFIPPEIREDTGEIELAKEHALPKIIDYRDFKGDLHIHSNYSDGIESIAELANHAKKMGFKYIAICDHSRSVTYAGGLSKDKLLEKNEEIDRLNKKLKNFTVLKGTEVDILSSGRLDYPDSILETLDIVIAAIHQGFRRNVTARLIDAMNNPLVNIIAHPTGRLINIRNGYDVDLDKVFEQAQKTGTILEINAYYERLDLNDRHANKAKSMGIHFSIGTDAHNIGMLKYWKLGVGIARRAWLEKNDVINCYPLRKLKAIL
;
A
#
# COMPACT_ATOMS: atom_id res chain seq x y z
N MET A 1 -1.46 9.17 -15.09
CA MET A 1 -1.67 8.16 -16.15
C MET A 1 -0.39 7.86 -16.92
N ILE A 2 0.23 8.83 -17.60
CA ILE A 2 1.44 8.61 -18.43
C ILE A 2 2.64 8.01 -17.67
N ASN A 3 2.84 8.40 -16.41
CA ASN A 3 3.91 7.90 -15.55
C ASN A 3 3.82 6.39 -15.31
N GLN A 4 2.63 5.92 -14.95
CA GLN A 4 2.38 4.50 -14.69
C GLN A 4 2.48 3.68 -15.98
N GLU A 5 1.94 4.19 -17.09
CA GLU A 5 2.04 3.53 -18.40
C GLU A 5 3.51 3.37 -18.84
N LEU A 6 4.31 4.44 -18.75
CA LEU A 6 5.74 4.38 -19.06
C LEU A 6 6.53 3.49 -18.09
N SER A 7 6.16 3.49 -16.81
CA SER A 7 6.74 2.60 -15.81
C SER A 7 6.51 1.13 -16.20
N GLU A 8 5.29 0.75 -16.57
CA GLU A 8 4.98 -0.60 -17.03
C GLU A 8 5.70 -0.96 -18.34
N ILE A 9 5.78 -0.02 -19.27
CA ILE A 9 6.52 -0.20 -20.54
C ILE A 9 7.99 -0.50 -20.26
N PHE A 10 8.65 0.30 -19.43
CA PHE A 10 10.06 0.10 -19.10
C PHE A 10 10.29 -1.17 -18.28
N ASN A 11 9.36 -1.53 -17.40
CA ASN A 11 9.41 -2.81 -16.70
C ASN A 11 9.36 -3.97 -17.71
N THR A 12 8.42 -3.90 -18.66
CA THR A 12 8.25 -4.91 -19.71
C THR A 12 9.49 -5.00 -20.62
N ILE A 13 10.13 -3.87 -20.95
CA ILE A 13 11.39 -3.86 -21.71
C ILE A 13 12.47 -4.60 -20.91
N ALA A 14 12.59 -4.32 -19.61
CA ALA A 14 13.56 -5.00 -18.76
C ALA A 14 13.30 -6.52 -18.68
N ASP A 15 12.04 -6.94 -18.55
CA ASP A 15 11.64 -8.35 -18.58
C ASP A 15 12.07 -9.03 -19.89
N ALA A 16 11.79 -8.38 -21.03
CA ALA A 16 12.16 -8.90 -22.34
C ALA A 16 13.68 -9.03 -22.52
N LEU A 17 14.43 -8.01 -22.12
CA LEU A 17 15.90 -8.01 -22.19
C LEU A 17 16.48 -9.12 -21.30
N GLU A 18 15.97 -9.29 -20.09
CA GLU A 18 16.42 -10.33 -19.18
C GLU A 18 16.08 -11.74 -19.70
N PHE A 19 14.89 -11.93 -20.30
CA PHE A 19 14.52 -13.16 -20.99
C PHE A 19 15.46 -13.46 -22.16
N LYS A 20 15.84 -12.44 -22.95
CA LYS A 20 16.82 -12.60 -24.03
C LYS A 20 18.25 -12.84 -23.52
N GLY A 21 18.54 -12.56 -22.25
CA GLY A 21 19.89 -12.71 -21.68
C GLY A 21 20.82 -11.56 -22.05
N GLU A 22 20.25 -10.37 -22.24
CA GLU A 22 20.97 -9.15 -22.58
C GLU A 22 21.81 -8.60 -21.42
N ASN A 23 22.57 -7.54 -21.71
CA ASN A 23 23.50 -6.93 -20.76
C ASN A 23 22.81 -6.49 -19.43
N PRO A 24 23.29 -6.95 -18.26
CA PRO A 24 22.71 -6.63 -16.95
C PRO A 24 22.62 -5.12 -16.64
N PHE A 25 23.59 -4.31 -17.09
CA PHE A 25 23.56 -2.87 -16.89
C PHE A 25 22.37 -2.22 -17.61
N LYS A 26 22.04 -2.69 -18.82
CA LYS A 26 20.87 -2.19 -19.57
C LYS A 26 19.56 -2.60 -18.89
N ILE A 27 19.46 -3.84 -18.44
CA ILE A 27 18.29 -4.35 -17.71
C ILE A 27 18.04 -3.50 -16.45
N ASN A 28 19.10 -3.30 -15.66
CA ASN A 28 19.02 -2.53 -14.42
C ASN A 28 18.67 -1.06 -14.67
N ALA A 29 19.14 -0.46 -15.76
CA ALA A 29 18.76 0.90 -16.13
C ALA A 29 17.25 1.04 -16.39
N TYR A 30 16.63 0.10 -17.13
CA TYR A 30 15.18 0.12 -17.35
C TYR A 30 14.37 -0.19 -16.08
N ARG A 31 14.84 -1.11 -15.23
CA ARG A 31 14.19 -1.38 -13.93
C ARG A 31 14.23 -0.15 -13.02
N LYS A 32 15.39 0.51 -12.94
CA LYS A 32 15.56 1.73 -12.16
C LYS A 32 14.63 2.83 -12.69
N ALA A 33 14.62 3.04 -14.01
CA ALA A 33 13.72 3.99 -14.63
C ALA A 33 12.24 3.66 -14.35
N SER A 34 11.83 2.40 -14.48
CA SER A 34 10.46 1.97 -14.18
C SER A 34 10.04 2.33 -12.76
N ARG A 35 10.88 2.05 -11.75
CA ARG A 35 10.61 2.43 -10.35
C ARG A 35 10.49 3.94 -10.18
N ILE A 36 11.47 4.69 -10.68
CA ILE A 36 11.45 6.15 -10.64
C ILE A 36 10.16 6.69 -11.24
N LEU A 37 9.77 6.23 -12.43
CA LEU A 37 8.56 6.71 -13.11
C LEU A 37 7.28 6.27 -12.42
N LYS A 38 7.25 5.07 -11.82
CA LYS A 38 6.10 4.57 -11.04
C LYS A 38 5.76 5.52 -9.91
N ASP A 39 6.82 6.02 -9.28
CA ASP A 39 6.73 6.77 -8.04
C ASP A 39 6.89 8.28 -8.25
N PHE A 40 7.10 8.73 -9.50
CA PHE A 40 7.23 10.14 -9.85
C PHE A 40 5.88 10.85 -9.70
N SER A 41 5.85 11.89 -8.86
CA SER A 41 4.62 12.57 -8.44
C SER A 41 4.03 13.53 -9.48
N GLU A 42 4.87 14.11 -10.33
CA GLU A 42 4.46 15.10 -11.34
C GLU A 42 4.09 14.43 -12.66
N ASN A 43 3.20 15.05 -13.44
CA ASN A 43 2.89 14.55 -14.78
C ASN A 43 4.12 14.70 -15.69
N LEU A 44 4.65 13.59 -16.22
CA LEU A 44 5.86 13.62 -17.07
C LEU A 44 5.72 14.50 -18.31
N ARG A 45 4.51 14.68 -18.84
CA ARG A 45 4.29 15.55 -20.00
C ARG A 45 4.55 17.01 -19.62
N GLU A 46 3.87 17.47 -18.57
CA GLU A 46 4.01 18.83 -18.04
C GLU A 46 5.45 19.09 -17.57
N PHE A 47 6.03 18.16 -16.80
CA PHE A 47 7.41 18.28 -16.34
C PHE A 47 8.41 18.45 -17.50
N SER A 48 8.18 17.74 -18.62
CA SER A 48 9.09 17.78 -19.78
C SER A 48 9.01 19.07 -20.60
N GLU A 49 7.97 19.89 -20.40
CA GLU A 49 7.83 21.21 -21.02
C GLU A 49 8.70 22.24 -20.29
N ASP A 50 8.75 22.16 -18.96
CA ASP A 50 9.47 23.10 -18.11
C ASP A 50 10.92 22.68 -17.81
N HIS A 51 11.23 21.38 -17.86
CA HIS A 51 12.53 20.85 -17.44
C HIS A 51 13.04 19.72 -18.37
N PRO A 52 14.37 19.61 -18.58
CA PRO A 52 14.95 18.43 -19.18
C PRO A 52 14.64 17.17 -18.36
N LEU A 53 14.16 16.10 -19.01
CA LEU A 53 13.87 14.81 -18.34
C LEU A 53 15.10 14.17 -17.69
N THR A 54 16.31 14.57 -18.09
CA THR A 54 17.57 14.15 -17.45
C THR A 54 17.80 14.78 -16.08
N CYS A 55 17.02 15.79 -15.70
CA CYS A 55 16.99 16.32 -14.34
C CYS A 55 16.38 15.33 -13.34
N ILE A 56 15.60 14.35 -13.81
CA ILE A 56 15.08 13.28 -12.97
C ILE A 56 16.25 12.36 -12.59
N SER A 57 16.63 12.37 -11.31
CA SER A 57 17.76 11.56 -10.81
C SER A 57 17.60 10.09 -11.18
N GLY A 58 18.62 9.52 -11.84
CA GLY A 58 18.58 8.14 -12.32
C GLY A 58 18.00 7.94 -13.73
N ILE A 59 17.54 9.00 -14.40
CA ILE A 59 17.12 8.98 -15.80
C ILE A 59 18.23 9.60 -16.68
N GLY A 60 18.97 8.75 -17.40
CA GLY A 60 19.95 9.21 -18.39
C GLY A 60 19.35 9.48 -19.78
N ASP A 61 20.15 10.05 -20.70
CA ASP A 61 19.72 10.48 -22.04
C ASP A 61 18.97 9.40 -22.83
N GLY A 62 19.45 8.15 -22.76
CA GLY A 62 18.86 7.03 -23.50
C GLY A 62 17.45 6.65 -23.03
N ILE A 63 17.14 6.88 -21.75
CA ILE A 63 15.81 6.69 -21.18
C ILE A 63 14.96 7.93 -21.43
N ALA A 64 15.50 9.13 -21.20
CA ALA A 64 14.85 10.40 -21.48
C ALA A 64 14.33 10.48 -22.93
N LYS A 65 15.12 10.04 -23.91
CA LYS A 65 14.71 9.99 -25.32
C LYS A 65 13.46 9.12 -25.55
N LYS A 66 13.33 8.00 -24.84
CA LYS A 66 12.18 7.09 -24.95
C LYS A 66 10.93 7.63 -24.25
N ILE A 67 11.12 8.34 -23.14
CA ILE A 67 10.03 9.07 -22.49
C ILE A 67 9.48 10.12 -23.45
N LYS A 68 10.35 10.93 -24.09
CA LYS A 68 9.93 11.90 -25.11
C LYS A 68 9.22 11.24 -26.30
N GLU A 69 9.73 10.12 -26.77
CA GLU A 69 9.11 9.33 -27.84
C GLU A 69 7.68 8.92 -27.47
N TYR A 70 7.46 8.42 -26.25
CA TYR A 70 6.13 8.05 -25.77
C TYR A 70 5.20 9.27 -25.63
N ILE A 71 5.70 10.39 -25.09
CA ILE A 71 4.93 11.64 -24.98
C ILE A 71 4.46 12.11 -26.35
N ALA A 72 5.32 12.02 -27.37
CA ALA A 72 5.01 12.47 -28.73
C ALA A 72 4.10 11.50 -29.51
N THR A 73 4.30 10.20 -29.36
CA THR A 73 3.72 9.19 -30.26
C THR A 73 2.75 8.21 -29.58
N GLY A 74 2.72 8.17 -28.25
CA GLY A 74 2.04 7.14 -27.47
C GLY A 74 2.70 5.75 -27.54
N LYS A 75 3.91 5.64 -28.11
CA LYS A 75 4.62 4.37 -28.30
C LYS A 75 6.10 4.47 -27.95
N VAL A 76 6.72 3.33 -27.66
CA VAL A 76 8.17 3.20 -27.49
C VAL A 76 8.68 2.13 -28.44
N SER A 77 9.42 2.52 -29.47
CA SER A 77 9.90 1.58 -30.52
C SER A 77 10.73 0.44 -29.94
N LYS A 78 11.47 0.71 -28.85
CA LYS A 78 12.26 -0.32 -28.17
C LYS A 78 11.40 -1.44 -27.58
N LEU A 79 10.18 -1.14 -27.13
CA LEU A 79 9.26 -2.16 -26.61
C LEU A 79 8.87 -3.15 -27.71
N GLU A 80 8.54 -2.65 -28.89
CA GLU A 80 8.20 -3.48 -30.06
C GLU A 80 9.40 -4.32 -30.50
N GLU A 81 10.59 -3.72 -30.53
CA GLU A 81 11.83 -4.41 -30.89
C GLU A 81 12.14 -5.58 -29.94
N VAL A 82 12.06 -5.37 -28.63
CA VAL A 82 12.40 -6.42 -27.66
C VAL A 82 11.33 -7.49 -27.53
N ARG A 83 10.07 -7.17 -27.83
CA ARG A 83 8.96 -8.13 -27.89
C ARG A 83 9.05 -9.09 -29.07
N LYS A 84 9.70 -8.67 -30.15
CA LYS A 84 9.96 -9.55 -31.30
C LYS A 84 10.63 -10.84 -30.81
N ASP A 85 10.12 -11.98 -31.26
CA ASP A 85 10.62 -13.33 -30.95
C ASP A 85 10.36 -13.82 -29.51
N ILE A 86 9.55 -13.12 -28.71
CA ILE A 86 9.09 -13.60 -27.40
C ILE A 86 7.58 -13.92 -27.48
N PRO A 87 7.14 -15.15 -27.15
CA PRO A 87 5.72 -15.49 -27.11
C PRO A 87 4.94 -14.59 -26.15
N ALA A 88 3.75 -14.14 -26.55
CA ALA A 88 2.90 -13.25 -25.74
C ALA A 88 2.65 -13.79 -24.32
N GLY A 89 2.46 -15.11 -24.18
CA GLY A 89 2.23 -15.75 -22.89
C GLY A 89 3.40 -15.64 -21.90
N ILE A 90 4.62 -15.35 -22.35
CA ILE A 90 5.74 -15.05 -21.45
C ILE A 90 5.49 -13.75 -20.68
N PHE A 91 4.96 -12.72 -21.33
CA PHE A 91 4.66 -11.43 -20.69
C PHE A 91 3.48 -11.50 -19.72
N GLU A 92 2.57 -12.45 -19.92
CA GLU A 92 1.50 -12.74 -18.98
C GLU A 92 2.06 -13.47 -17.74
N MET A 93 2.87 -14.51 -17.96
CA MET A 93 3.41 -15.34 -16.89
C MET A 93 4.47 -14.61 -16.05
N VAL A 94 5.23 -13.67 -16.63
CA VAL A 94 6.32 -12.98 -15.91
C VAL A 94 5.83 -12.17 -14.70
N ARG A 95 4.54 -11.80 -14.72
CA ARG A 95 3.86 -11.10 -13.63
C ARG A 95 3.52 -12.04 -12.45
N ILE A 96 3.56 -13.36 -12.66
CA ILE A 96 3.26 -14.35 -11.63
C ILE A 96 4.50 -14.59 -10.78
N GLN A 97 4.30 -14.65 -9.46
CA GLN A 97 5.39 -14.89 -8.52
C GLN A 97 6.18 -16.17 -8.88
N TYR A 98 7.51 -16.11 -8.69
CA TYR A 98 8.47 -17.18 -9.02
C TYR A 98 8.72 -17.42 -10.51
N LEU A 99 7.93 -16.81 -11.40
CA LEU A 99 8.07 -16.90 -12.86
C LEU A 99 8.82 -15.70 -13.45
N GLY A 100 9.95 -15.31 -12.87
CA GLY A 100 10.80 -14.26 -13.44
C GLY A 100 11.38 -14.63 -14.82
N PRO A 101 11.92 -13.65 -15.57
CA PRO A 101 12.36 -13.85 -16.95
C PRO A 101 13.32 -15.03 -17.16
N LYS A 102 14.26 -15.25 -16.22
CA LYS A 102 15.20 -16.37 -16.26
C LYS A 102 14.54 -17.74 -16.08
N THR A 103 13.55 -17.82 -15.18
CA THR A 103 12.77 -19.04 -14.95
C THR A 103 11.96 -19.38 -16.20
N LEU A 104 11.31 -18.38 -16.79
CA LEU A 104 10.53 -18.55 -18.02
C LEU A 104 11.39 -18.87 -19.23
N LYS A 105 12.58 -18.25 -19.35
CA LYS A 105 13.56 -18.59 -20.39
C LYS A 105 13.94 -20.06 -20.31
N LEU A 106 14.28 -20.54 -19.12
CA LEU A 106 14.64 -21.95 -18.92
C LEU A 106 13.50 -22.91 -19.28
N ALA A 107 12.26 -22.60 -18.88
CA ALA A 107 11.09 -23.40 -19.24
C ALA A 107 10.79 -23.36 -20.75
N TYR A 108 10.98 -22.21 -21.39
CA TYR A 108 10.81 -22.03 -22.82
C TYR A 108 11.86 -22.82 -23.61
N GLU A 109 13.14 -22.65 -23.31
CA GLU A 109 14.25 -23.31 -24.02
C GLU A 109 14.27 -24.83 -23.84
N LYS A 110 13.89 -25.33 -22.66
CA LYS A 110 13.95 -26.76 -22.36
C LYS A 110 12.67 -27.53 -22.66
N LEU A 111 11.51 -26.88 -22.59
CA LEU A 111 10.21 -27.56 -22.68
C LEU A 111 9.22 -26.87 -23.64
N GLY A 112 9.63 -25.81 -24.34
CA GLY A 112 8.77 -25.09 -25.29
C GLY A 112 7.59 -24.37 -24.62
N VAL A 113 7.72 -23.98 -23.35
CA VAL A 113 6.66 -23.30 -22.60
C VAL A 113 6.53 -21.84 -23.03
N GLY A 114 5.57 -21.56 -23.90
CA GLY A 114 5.23 -20.21 -24.36
C GLY A 114 3.93 -19.63 -23.78
N SER A 115 3.20 -20.41 -22.98
CA SER A 115 1.89 -20.03 -22.41
C SER A 115 1.64 -20.66 -21.05
N LEU A 116 0.73 -20.06 -20.27
CA LEU A 116 0.33 -20.56 -18.94
C LEU A 116 -0.25 -21.98 -19.00
N LYS A 117 -1.02 -22.29 -20.05
CA LYS A 117 -1.57 -23.64 -20.28
C LYS A 117 -0.46 -24.68 -20.47
N GLN A 118 0.57 -24.36 -21.25
CA GLN A 118 1.72 -25.24 -21.45
C GLN A 118 2.54 -25.38 -20.16
N LEU A 119 2.72 -24.29 -19.40
CA LEU A 119 3.42 -24.33 -18.13
C LEU A 119 2.74 -25.28 -17.14
N LYS A 120 1.42 -25.18 -16.99
CA LYS A 120 0.64 -26.10 -16.14
C LYS A 120 0.78 -27.55 -16.55
N LYS A 121 0.76 -27.82 -17.86
CA LYS A 121 0.95 -29.18 -18.38
C LYS A 121 2.28 -29.76 -17.91
N VAL A 122 3.38 -29.04 -18.11
CA VAL A 122 4.72 -29.52 -17.74
C VAL A 122 4.97 -29.57 -16.23
N ILE A 123 4.17 -28.82 -15.44
CA ILE A 123 4.15 -28.99 -13.98
C ILE A 123 3.45 -30.30 -13.61
N ASN A 124 2.24 -30.52 -14.15
CA ASN A 124 1.40 -31.67 -13.81
C ASN A 124 2.00 -33.00 -14.26
N ASP A 125 2.68 -33.04 -15.41
CA ASP A 125 3.37 -34.24 -15.89
C ASP A 125 4.77 -34.44 -15.25
N GLY A 126 5.18 -33.52 -14.38
CA GLY A 126 6.44 -33.57 -13.64
C GLY A 126 7.67 -33.18 -14.46
N SER A 127 7.56 -32.86 -15.75
CA SER A 127 8.70 -32.55 -16.63
C SER A 127 9.47 -31.32 -16.18
N LEU A 128 8.77 -30.29 -15.70
CA LEU A 128 9.40 -29.07 -15.17
C LEU A 128 10.29 -29.37 -13.97
N SER A 129 9.88 -30.31 -13.11
CA SER A 129 10.61 -30.67 -11.88
C SER A 129 11.98 -31.32 -12.12
N ARG A 130 12.19 -31.86 -13.32
CA ARG A 130 13.39 -32.59 -13.73
C ARG A 130 14.48 -31.68 -14.30
N ILE A 131 14.19 -30.40 -14.53
CA ILE A 131 15.18 -29.46 -15.07
C ILE A 131 16.10 -28.95 -13.95
N PRO A 132 17.42 -28.89 -14.17
CA PRO A 132 18.35 -28.24 -13.24
C PRO A 132 17.90 -26.81 -12.91
N GLY A 133 17.73 -26.51 -11.62
CA GLY A 133 17.21 -25.21 -11.15
C GLY A 133 15.69 -25.10 -11.03
N MET A 134 14.96 -26.19 -11.30
CA MET A 134 13.50 -26.30 -11.19
C MET A 134 13.08 -27.49 -10.30
N GLY A 135 13.71 -27.70 -9.15
CA GLY A 135 13.37 -28.84 -8.29
C GLY A 135 11.91 -28.82 -7.76
N PRO A 136 11.40 -29.94 -7.21
CA PRO A 136 10.00 -30.13 -6.83
C PRO A 136 9.40 -29.00 -5.98
N ARG A 137 10.12 -28.55 -4.94
CA ARG A 137 9.70 -27.44 -4.07
C ARG A 137 9.53 -26.11 -4.79
N LYS A 138 10.31 -25.86 -5.85
CA LYS A 138 10.18 -24.62 -6.64
C LYS A 138 8.96 -24.72 -7.56
N VAL A 139 8.72 -25.89 -8.13
CA VAL A 139 7.58 -26.18 -9.00
C VAL A 139 6.25 -26.09 -8.25
N GLU A 140 6.18 -26.66 -7.05
CA GLU A 140 5.02 -26.55 -6.15
C GLU A 140 4.65 -25.08 -5.89
N ARG A 141 5.63 -24.24 -5.51
CA ARG A 141 5.41 -22.80 -5.29
C ARG A 141 5.00 -22.03 -6.53
N ILE A 142 5.50 -22.43 -7.70
CA ILE A 142 5.06 -21.87 -8.98
C ILE A 142 3.58 -22.21 -9.18
N MET A 143 3.16 -23.45 -8.89
CA MET A 143 1.76 -23.85 -8.98
C MET A 143 0.88 -23.08 -7.99
N ASP A 144 1.32 -22.89 -6.74
CA ASP A 144 0.61 -22.06 -5.76
C ASP A 144 0.44 -20.62 -6.23
N ALA A 145 1.50 -20.02 -6.81
CA ALA A 145 1.45 -18.67 -7.36
C ALA A 145 0.52 -18.55 -8.57
N ILE A 146 0.50 -19.58 -9.44
CA ILE A 146 -0.45 -19.67 -10.56
C ILE A 146 -1.87 -19.73 -10.02
N HIS A 147 -2.15 -20.59 -9.02
CA HIS A 147 -3.47 -20.67 -8.41
C HIS A 147 -3.89 -19.33 -7.78
N LEU A 148 -2.99 -18.63 -7.08
CA LEU A 148 -3.27 -17.31 -6.53
C LEU A 148 -3.61 -16.29 -7.62
N SER A 149 -2.79 -16.23 -8.68
CA SER A 149 -3.02 -15.37 -9.84
C SER A 149 -4.37 -15.66 -10.50
N GLU A 150 -4.70 -16.94 -10.69
CA GLU A 150 -5.96 -17.36 -11.28
C GLU A 150 -7.16 -17.13 -10.38
N THR A 151 -7.02 -17.30 -9.06
CA THR A 151 -8.11 -16.98 -8.12
C THR A 151 -8.39 -15.47 -8.13
N THR A 152 -7.34 -14.66 -8.34
CA THR A 152 -7.42 -13.20 -8.47
C THR A 152 -7.98 -12.75 -9.84
N GLN A 153 -7.73 -13.51 -10.92
CA GLN A 153 -8.23 -13.22 -12.28
C GLN A 153 -9.63 -13.79 -12.55
N MET A 154 -9.94 -14.99 -12.03
CA MET A 154 -11.23 -15.69 -12.23
C MET A 154 -12.32 -15.22 -11.26
N LYS A 155 -11.98 -14.48 -10.21
CA LYS A 155 -12.94 -13.87 -9.27
C LYS A 155 -12.55 -12.42 -9.00
N ASN A 156 -13.26 -11.49 -9.64
CA ASN A 156 -13.27 -10.04 -9.34
C ASN A 156 -11.87 -9.44 -9.08
N LYS A 157 -11.18 -9.01 -10.14
CA LYS A 157 -9.88 -8.33 -10.08
C LYS A 157 -9.84 -7.34 -8.90
N ARG A 158 -8.91 -7.58 -7.97
CA ARG A 158 -8.70 -6.79 -6.75
C ARG A 158 -7.57 -5.80 -6.98
N PHE A 159 -7.81 -4.52 -6.71
CA PHE A 159 -6.80 -3.46 -6.79
C PHE A 159 -6.27 -3.13 -5.40
N VAL A 160 -4.99 -2.76 -5.31
CA VAL A 160 -4.41 -2.31 -4.05
C VAL A 160 -4.90 -0.88 -3.77
N ILE A 161 -5.30 -0.59 -2.54
CA ILE A 161 -5.94 0.70 -2.20
C ILE A 161 -5.11 1.92 -2.62
N GLY A 162 -3.78 1.89 -2.45
CA GLY A 162 -2.92 3.03 -2.79
C GLY A 162 -2.78 3.28 -4.29
N GLU A 163 -2.99 2.27 -5.14
CA GLU A 163 -3.02 2.45 -6.60
C GLU A 163 -4.24 3.27 -7.04
N LEU A 164 -5.36 3.11 -6.31
CA LEU A 164 -6.61 3.77 -6.63
C LEU A 164 -6.73 5.16 -6.02
N PHE A 165 -5.86 5.51 -5.06
CA PHE A 165 -5.91 6.80 -4.35
C PHE A 165 -5.94 8.01 -5.30
N PRO A 166 -5.02 8.15 -6.28
CA PRO A 166 -5.02 9.30 -7.19
C PRO A 166 -6.26 9.34 -8.09
N VAL A 167 -6.73 8.17 -8.55
CA VAL A 167 -7.90 8.05 -9.43
C VAL A 167 -9.17 8.48 -8.70
N ILE A 168 -9.32 8.06 -7.45
CA ILE A 168 -10.47 8.42 -6.60
C ILE A 168 -10.43 9.91 -6.28
N GLU A 169 -9.28 10.45 -5.89
CA GLU A 169 -9.12 11.89 -5.61
C GLU A 169 -9.47 12.75 -6.82
N GLU A 170 -9.02 12.35 -8.02
CA GLU A 170 -9.34 13.06 -9.26
C GLU A 170 -10.85 13.06 -9.55
N ILE A 171 -11.51 11.89 -9.50
CA ILE A 171 -12.95 11.79 -9.77
C ILE A 171 -13.75 12.58 -8.73
N VAL A 172 -13.41 12.44 -7.44
CA VAL A 172 -14.06 13.18 -6.35
C VAL A 172 -13.90 14.69 -6.55
N SER A 173 -12.69 15.15 -6.87
CA SER A 173 -12.42 16.56 -7.12
C SER A 173 -13.25 17.11 -8.28
N LYS A 174 -13.39 16.36 -9.37
CA LYS A 174 -14.22 16.78 -10.52
C LYS A 174 -15.71 16.82 -10.15
N LEU A 175 -16.20 15.81 -9.44
CA LEU A 175 -17.61 15.73 -9.04
C LEU A 175 -18.02 16.82 -8.05
N LYS A 176 -17.10 17.29 -7.20
CA LYS A 176 -17.35 18.43 -6.28
C LYS A 176 -17.69 19.74 -7.00
N ASN A 177 -17.41 19.86 -8.31
CA ASN A 177 -17.81 21.03 -9.09
C ASN A 177 -19.31 21.05 -9.45
N VAL A 178 -20.00 19.91 -9.33
CA VAL A 178 -21.41 19.76 -9.74
C VAL A 178 -22.32 19.18 -8.66
N ALA A 179 -21.75 18.66 -7.56
CA ALA A 179 -22.45 18.10 -6.41
C ALA A 179 -22.08 18.84 -5.12
N ASP A 180 -22.98 18.84 -4.13
CA ASP A 180 -22.79 19.55 -2.86
C ASP A 180 -21.76 18.82 -1.98
N GLU A 181 -21.87 17.48 -1.90
CA GLU A 181 -20.94 16.60 -1.19
C GLU A 181 -20.59 15.42 -2.09
N VAL A 182 -19.36 14.89 -1.96
CA VAL A 182 -18.91 13.68 -2.65
C VAL A 182 -17.99 12.89 -1.74
N VAL A 183 -18.40 11.67 -1.38
CA VAL A 183 -17.69 10.81 -0.44
C VAL A 183 -17.49 9.41 -1.05
N PRO A 184 -16.23 8.96 -1.21
CA PRO A 184 -15.92 7.56 -1.45
C PRO A 184 -16.43 6.68 -0.31
N CYS A 185 -17.14 5.63 -0.67
CA CYS A 185 -17.80 4.68 0.23
C CYS A 185 -17.19 3.28 0.06
N GLY A 186 -17.96 2.23 0.39
CA GLY A 186 -17.56 0.85 0.18
C GLY A 186 -16.33 0.44 0.98
N SER A 187 -15.60 -0.52 0.43
CA SER A 187 -14.37 -1.05 1.04
C SER A 187 -13.25 -0.01 1.14
N TYR A 188 -13.24 1.00 0.28
CA TYR A 188 -12.30 2.12 0.33
C TYR A 188 -12.47 2.91 1.62
N ARG A 189 -13.71 3.31 1.96
CA ARG A 189 -13.99 4.07 3.19
C ARG A 189 -13.71 3.27 4.46
N ARG A 190 -13.77 1.93 4.39
CA ARG A 190 -13.37 1.05 5.49
C ARG A 190 -11.86 0.75 5.50
N MET A 191 -11.08 1.36 4.62
CA MET A 191 -9.64 1.21 4.49
C MET A 191 -9.15 -0.23 4.19
N LYS A 192 -9.94 -1.05 3.49
CA LYS A 192 -9.47 -2.38 3.10
C LYS A 192 -8.23 -2.29 2.21
N GLU A 193 -7.26 -3.16 2.46
CA GLU A 193 -5.98 -3.23 1.73
C GLU A 193 -6.16 -3.41 0.22
N THR A 194 -7.23 -4.11 -0.18
CA THR A 194 -7.61 -4.29 -1.57
C THR A 194 -9.09 -3.99 -1.81
N LEU A 195 -9.41 -3.55 -3.02
CA LEU A 195 -10.71 -3.04 -3.47
C LEU A 195 -11.16 -3.80 -4.72
N GLY A 196 -12.47 -4.00 -4.89
CA GLY A 196 -13.02 -4.61 -6.11
C GLY A 196 -13.53 -3.53 -7.06
N ASP A 197 -14.60 -2.87 -6.62
CA ASP A 197 -15.14 -1.66 -7.23
C ASP A 197 -14.89 -0.45 -6.32
N ILE A 198 -15.18 0.74 -6.85
CA ILE A 198 -15.29 1.98 -6.08
C ILE A 198 -16.73 2.44 -6.04
N ASN A 199 -17.21 2.75 -4.83
CA ASN A 199 -18.55 3.31 -4.62
C ASN A 199 -18.40 4.77 -4.24
N LEU A 200 -19.06 5.67 -4.96
CA LEU A 200 -19.11 7.10 -4.69
C LEU A 200 -20.54 7.48 -4.31
N LEU A 201 -20.68 8.22 -3.22
CA LEU A 201 -21.94 8.83 -2.81
C LEU A 201 -21.82 10.34 -2.97
N ALA A 202 -22.80 10.94 -3.65
CA ALA A 202 -22.91 12.38 -3.80
C ALA A 202 -24.28 12.89 -3.33
N THR A 203 -24.34 14.15 -2.90
CA THR A 203 -25.60 14.85 -2.66
C THR A 203 -25.80 15.95 -3.69
N SER A 204 -27.03 16.05 -4.21
CA SER A 204 -27.42 17.15 -5.08
C SER A 204 -28.93 17.24 -5.23
N ASN A 205 -29.45 18.45 -5.32
CA ASN A 205 -30.82 18.70 -5.79
C ASN A 205 -30.96 18.53 -7.31
N GLN A 206 -29.86 18.68 -8.07
CA GLN A 206 -29.79 18.50 -9.52
C GLN A 206 -29.16 17.15 -9.90
N LYS A 207 -29.72 16.04 -9.38
CA LYS A 207 -29.12 14.69 -9.49
C LYS A 207 -28.74 14.29 -10.91
N LYS A 208 -29.64 14.53 -11.88
CA LYS A 208 -29.39 14.20 -13.28
C LYS A 208 -28.16 14.93 -13.82
N LYS A 209 -27.97 16.21 -13.48
CA LYS A 209 -26.80 16.99 -13.91
C LYS A 209 -25.49 16.39 -13.41
N VAL A 210 -25.47 15.89 -12.16
CA VAL A 210 -24.30 15.20 -11.59
C VAL A 210 -24.04 13.89 -12.33
N ILE A 211 -25.08 13.11 -12.61
CA ILE A 211 -24.95 11.86 -13.36
C ILE A 211 -24.43 12.11 -14.79
N ASP A 212 -25.05 13.05 -15.51
CA ASP A 212 -24.65 13.41 -16.88
C ASP A 212 -23.19 13.87 -16.92
N PHE A 213 -22.75 14.68 -15.95
CA PHE A 213 -21.35 15.10 -15.82
C PHE A 213 -20.43 13.90 -15.54
N PHE A 214 -20.81 13.02 -14.60
CA PHE A 214 -20.01 11.85 -14.25
C PHE A 214 -19.76 10.94 -15.45
N VAL A 215 -20.81 10.60 -16.23
CA VAL A 215 -20.66 9.73 -17.40
C VAL A 215 -19.92 10.39 -18.57
N SER A 216 -19.69 11.70 -18.52
CA SER A 216 -18.96 12.47 -19.54
C SER A 216 -17.45 12.58 -19.27
N LEU A 217 -16.96 12.05 -18.16
CA LEU A 217 -15.53 12.09 -17.82
C LEU A 217 -14.69 11.33 -18.86
N GLN A 218 -13.59 11.96 -19.31
CA GLN A 218 -12.74 11.44 -20.39
C GLN A 218 -12.09 10.07 -20.12
N ASN A 219 -11.91 9.71 -18.85
CA ASN A 219 -11.29 8.46 -18.42
C ASN A 219 -12.25 7.26 -18.41
N ILE A 220 -13.53 7.47 -18.75
CA ILE A 220 -14.51 6.40 -18.91
C ILE A 220 -14.27 5.64 -20.21
N ASP A 221 -14.24 4.32 -20.10
CA ASP A 221 -14.20 3.38 -21.22
C ASP A 221 -15.61 2.99 -21.66
N GLU A 222 -16.42 2.54 -20.70
CA GLU A 222 -17.77 2.03 -20.93
C GLU A 222 -18.75 2.54 -19.86
N VAL A 223 -19.97 2.87 -20.29
CA VAL A 223 -21.08 3.15 -19.37
C VAL A 223 -21.92 1.87 -19.22
N LEU A 224 -21.73 1.16 -18.10
CA LEU A 224 -22.40 -0.11 -17.82
C LEU A 224 -23.87 0.08 -17.44
N ASN A 225 -24.19 1.17 -16.74
CA ASN A 225 -25.55 1.50 -16.34
C ASN A 225 -25.70 3.00 -16.12
N VAL A 226 -26.83 3.58 -16.53
CA VAL A 226 -27.13 5.00 -16.28
C VAL A 226 -28.61 5.19 -15.97
N GLY A 227 -28.90 6.02 -14.99
CA GLY A 227 -30.24 6.42 -14.59
C GLY A 227 -30.22 7.78 -13.89
N PRO A 228 -31.37 8.32 -13.47
CA PRO A 228 -31.48 9.69 -12.97
C PRO A 228 -30.74 9.95 -11.64
N THR A 229 -30.39 8.90 -10.89
CA THR A 229 -29.77 8.98 -9.56
C THR A 229 -28.63 7.98 -9.35
N LYS A 230 -28.29 7.20 -10.39
CA LYS A 230 -27.26 6.17 -10.36
C LYS A 230 -26.56 6.12 -11.71
N ALA A 231 -25.25 5.95 -11.69
CA ALA A 231 -24.50 5.49 -12.85
C ALA A 231 -23.45 4.46 -12.42
N ILE A 232 -23.12 3.55 -13.32
CA ILE A 232 -22.00 2.61 -13.21
C ILE A 232 -21.19 2.76 -14.48
N VAL A 233 -19.90 2.99 -14.33
CA VAL A 233 -18.95 3.14 -15.43
C VAL A 233 -17.75 2.24 -15.22
N LEU A 234 -17.11 1.84 -16.31
CA LEU A 234 -15.81 1.20 -16.34
C LEU A 234 -14.78 2.23 -16.79
N LEU A 235 -13.69 2.39 -16.04
CA LEU A 235 -12.58 3.25 -16.43
C LEU A 235 -11.66 2.53 -17.43
N LYS A 236 -10.88 3.31 -18.21
CA LYS A 236 -9.90 2.76 -19.16
C LYS A 236 -8.71 2.13 -18.46
N ASN A 237 -8.01 2.93 -17.63
CA ASN A 237 -6.75 2.56 -16.98
C ASN A 237 -6.71 3.08 -15.53
N PRO A 238 -6.78 2.20 -14.51
CA PRO A 238 -7.06 0.77 -14.62
C PRO A 238 -8.49 0.49 -15.09
N SER A 239 -8.74 -0.70 -15.66
CA SER A 239 -10.09 -1.21 -15.91
C SER A 239 -10.81 -1.49 -14.58
N LEU A 240 -11.44 -0.44 -14.04
CA LEU A 240 -12.01 -0.38 -12.70
C LEU A 240 -13.46 0.08 -12.79
N GLN A 241 -14.35 -0.66 -12.14
CA GLN A 241 -15.75 -0.27 -12.02
C GLN A 241 -15.91 0.83 -10.96
N VAL A 242 -16.62 1.89 -11.32
CA VAL A 242 -17.00 2.99 -10.41
C VAL A 242 -18.51 3.18 -10.43
N ASP A 243 -19.11 3.02 -9.26
CA ASP A 243 -20.53 3.21 -9.00
C ASP A 243 -20.76 4.58 -8.38
N LEU A 244 -21.55 5.44 -9.02
CA LEU A 244 -22.00 6.71 -8.46
C LEU A 244 -23.46 6.63 -8.05
N ARG A 245 -23.76 7.08 -6.82
CA ARG A 245 -25.12 7.27 -6.30
C ARG A 245 -25.30 8.73 -5.91
N VAL A 246 -26.39 9.35 -6.35
CA VAL A 246 -26.73 10.74 -5.98
C VAL A 246 -28.02 10.75 -5.17
N VAL A 247 -27.97 11.32 -3.96
CA VAL A 247 -29.10 11.32 -3.02
C VAL A 247 -29.46 12.73 -2.56
N ASN A 248 -30.63 12.87 -1.93
CA ASN A 248 -30.99 14.12 -1.25
C ASN A 248 -30.14 14.30 0.02
N PRO A 249 -29.80 15.55 0.41
CA PRO A 249 -29.06 15.82 1.64
C PRO A 249 -29.69 15.19 2.90
N ASP A 250 -31.02 15.14 2.99
CA ASP A 250 -31.74 14.55 4.13
C ASP A 250 -31.54 13.03 4.29
N SER A 251 -31.06 12.34 3.26
CA SER A 251 -30.78 10.90 3.26
C SER A 251 -29.28 10.59 3.32
N PHE A 252 -28.43 11.62 3.40
CA PHE A 252 -26.99 11.46 3.27
C PHE A 252 -26.40 10.49 4.30
N GLY A 253 -26.72 10.65 5.59
CA GLY A 253 -26.25 9.76 6.65
C GLY A 253 -26.68 8.30 6.46
N ALA A 254 -27.93 8.05 6.08
CA ALA A 254 -28.42 6.69 5.81
C ALA A 254 -27.71 6.05 4.61
N SER A 255 -27.58 6.81 3.52
CA SER A 255 -26.89 6.34 2.32
C SER A 255 -25.41 6.09 2.60
N LEU A 256 -24.77 6.96 3.38
CA LEU A 256 -23.37 6.83 3.74
C LEU A 256 -23.15 5.55 4.57
N GLN A 257 -23.99 5.29 5.58
CA GLN A 257 -23.98 4.03 6.33
C GLN A 257 -24.16 2.83 5.38
N TYR A 258 -25.20 2.86 4.55
CA TYR A 258 -25.58 1.77 3.66
C TYR A 258 -24.48 1.42 2.64
N PHE A 259 -23.98 2.41 1.90
CA PHE A 259 -22.97 2.21 0.86
C PHE A 259 -21.56 2.05 1.42
N THR A 260 -21.30 2.44 2.67
CA THR A 260 -20.05 2.08 3.37
C THR A 260 -20.03 0.60 3.71
N GLY A 261 -21.14 0.04 4.18
CA GLY A 261 -21.19 -1.35 4.62
C GLY A 261 -20.31 -1.61 5.85
N SER A 262 -19.75 -2.80 6.02
CA SER A 262 -19.81 -3.96 5.11
C SER A 262 -21.23 -4.55 4.95
N LYS A 263 -21.39 -5.54 4.05
CA LYS A 263 -22.66 -6.27 3.89
C LYS A 263 -23.10 -6.92 5.22
N ALA A 264 -22.17 -7.54 5.94
CA ALA A 264 -22.44 -8.22 7.21
C ALA A 264 -22.90 -7.22 8.27
N HIS A 265 -22.15 -6.13 8.44
CA HIS A 265 -22.51 -5.01 9.31
C HIS A 265 -23.91 -4.45 9.00
N ASN A 266 -24.23 -4.20 7.71
CA ASN A 266 -25.56 -3.75 7.30
C ASN A 266 -26.68 -4.74 7.64
N VAL A 267 -26.43 -6.04 7.53
CA VAL A 267 -27.38 -7.08 7.91
C VAL A 267 -27.61 -7.04 9.42
N ALA A 268 -26.56 -6.93 10.23
CA ALA A 268 -26.66 -6.82 11.68
C ALA A 268 -27.50 -5.60 12.10
N LEU A 269 -27.22 -4.41 11.55
CA LEU A 269 -28.00 -3.20 11.88
C LEU A 269 -29.48 -3.33 11.51
N ARG A 270 -29.79 -3.91 10.34
CA ARG A 270 -31.19 -4.14 9.92
C ARG A 270 -31.91 -5.15 10.82
N THR A 271 -31.21 -6.19 11.27
CA THR A 271 -31.77 -7.17 12.21
C THR A 271 -32.11 -6.53 13.54
N ILE A 272 -31.22 -5.70 14.09
CA ILE A 272 -31.46 -4.93 15.32
C ILE A 272 -32.64 -3.98 15.12
N ALA A 273 -32.66 -3.21 14.03
CA ALA A 273 -33.76 -2.32 13.71
C ALA A 273 -35.11 -3.05 13.67
N LYS A 274 -35.17 -4.19 12.96
CA LYS A 274 -36.38 -4.99 12.84
C LYS A 274 -36.90 -5.47 14.19
N SER A 275 -36.00 -5.90 15.09
CA SER A 275 -36.38 -6.30 16.46
C SER A 275 -37.02 -5.17 17.28
N ARG A 276 -36.79 -3.91 16.89
CA ARG A 276 -37.34 -2.70 17.50
C ARG A 276 -38.51 -2.10 16.72
N GLY A 277 -39.05 -2.81 15.73
CA GLY A 277 -40.14 -2.32 14.88
C GLY A 277 -39.71 -1.19 13.92
N LEU A 278 -38.42 -1.10 13.61
CA LEU A 278 -37.84 -0.13 12.69
C LEU A 278 -37.37 -0.80 11.40
N LYS A 279 -37.32 -0.03 10.31
CA LYS A 279 -36.76 -0.42 9.02
C LYS A 279 -35.62 0.54 8.65
N ILE A 280 -34.43 0.01 8.41
CA ILE A 280 -33.30 0.77 7.85
C ILE A 280 -33.19 0.46 6.36
N ASN A 281 -33.07 1.50 5.53
CA ASN A 281 -32.71 1.40 4.12
C ASN A 281 -31.73 2.54 3.76
N GLU A 282 -31.35 2.64 2.49
CA GLU A 282 -30.42 3.64 1.98
C GLU A 282 -30.91 5.09 2.14
N TYR A 283 -32.19 5.31 2.44
CA TYR A 283 -32.79 6.64 2.56
C TYR A 283 -33.08 7.08 4.00
N GLY A 284 -33.06 6.17 4.98
CA GLY A 284 -33.35 6.51 6.36
C GLY A 284 -33.70 5.32 7.24
N VAL A 285 -34.05 5.65 8.49
CA VAL A 285 -34.69 4.75 9.43
C VAL A 285 -36.15 5.12 9.53
N TYR A 286 -37.03 4.13 9.47
CA TYR A 286 -38.48 4.32 9.42
C TYR A 286 -39.17 3.51 10.51
N LYS A 287 -40.13 4.13 11.18
CA LYS A 287 -41.14 3.45 11.98
C LYS A 287 -42.44 3.49 11.18
N THR A 288 -42.97 2.32 10.82
CA THR A 288 -44.03 2.19 9.79
C THR A 288 -43.65 2.95 8.52
N ASN A 289 -44.24 4.13 8.28
CA ASN A 289 -43.98 4.99 7.12
C ASN A 289 -43.31 6.34 7.48
N ARG A 290 -43.09 6.64 8.77
CA ARG A 290 -42.48 7.89 9.21
C ARG A 290 -40.96 7.73 9.30
N LYS A 291 -40.22 8.60 8.62
CA LYS A 291 -38.75 8.71 8.76
C LYS A 291 -38.42 9.27 10.14
N VAL A 292 -37.59 8.56 10.90
CA VAL A 292 -37.15 8.92 12.27
C VAL A 292 -35.67 9.28 12.34
N ALA A 293 -34.86 8.82 11.39
CA ALA A 293 -33.44 9.17 11.26
C ALA A 293 -32.98 9.07 9.80
N GLY A 294 -31.81 9.62 9.48
CA GLY A 294 -31.26 9.52 8.12
C GLY A 294 -30.32 10.64 7.68
N LYS A 295 -30.33 11.78 8.37
CA LYS A 295 -29.53 12.95 7.99
C LYS A 295 -28.04 12.73 8.25
N THR A 296 -27.69 12.16 9.40
CA THR A 296 -26.31 11.83 9.79
C THR A 296 -26.14 10.33 10.04
N GLU A 297 -24.93 9.79 9.91
CA GLU A 297 -24.69 8.37 10.19
C GLU A 297 -24.96 8.06 11.66
N GLU A 298 -24.56 8.94 12.57
CA GLU A 298 -24.77 8.86 14.02
C GLU A 298 -26.26 8.71 14.35
N SER A 299 -27.14 9.40 13.60
CA SER A 299 -28.60 9.27 13.78
C SER A 299 -29.12 7.86 13.47
N ILE A 300 -28.45 7.11 12.58
CA ILE A 300 -28.82 5.73 12.27
C ILE A 300 -28.54 4.84 13.48
N TYR A 301 -27.32 4.89 14.01
CA TYR A 301 -26.89 4.07 15.15
C TYR A 301 -27.71 4.41 16.40
N SER A 302 -27.86 5.69 16.73
CA SER A 302 -28.61 6.11 17.93
C SER A 302 -30.09 5.72 17.86
N SER A 303 -30.72 5.74 16.68
CA SER A 303 -32.12 5.31 16.51
C SER A 303 -32.37 3.84 16.83
N ILE A 304 -31.32 3.01 16.76
CA ILE A 304 -31.34 1.59 17.14
C ILE A 304 -30.53 1.31 18.41
N GLY A 305 -30.25 2.35 19.20
CA GLY A 305 -29.58 2.27 20.50
C GLY A 305 -28.17 1.69 20.43
N LEU A 306 -27.40 2.11 19.43
CA LEU A 306 -25.98 1.80 19.31
C LEU A 306 -25.17 3.09 19.40
N GLU A 307 -23.96 2.98 19.96
CA GLU A 307 -22.90 3.96 19.72
C GLU A 307 -22.57 4.06 18.22
N PHE A 308 -22.09 5.22 17.77
CA PHE A 308 -21.61 5.38 16.39
C PHE A 308 -20.38 4.51 16.15
N ILE A 309 -20.44 3.71 15.08
CA ILE A 309 -19.38 2.78 14.71
C ILE A 309 -18.53 3.39 13.56
N PRO A 310 -17.22 3.66 13.79
CA PRO A 310 -16.33 4.15 12.74
C PRO A 310 -16.28 3.23 11.52
N PRO A 311 -16.21 3.75 10.29
CA PRO A 311 -16.20 2.96 9.06
C PRO A 311 -15.19 1.82 9.03
N GLU A 312 -13.98 2.06 9.54
CA GLU A 312 -12.86 1.13 9.47
C GLU A 312 -13.12 -0.20 10.19
N ILE A 313 -13.98 -0.21 11.22
CA ILE A 313 -14.27 -1.42 12.01
C ILE A 313 -15.61 -2.08 11.66
N ARG A 314 -16.31 -1.64 10.61
CA ARG A 314 -17.62 -2.18 10.19
C ARG A 314 -17.52 -3.51 9.43
N GLU A 315 -16.97 -4.54 10.07
CA GLU A 315 -16.70 -5.85 9.48
C GLU A 315 -17.48 -7.01 10.11
N ASP A 316 -18.36 -6.75 11.08
CA ASP A 316 -19.12 -7.75 11.85
C ASP A 316 -18.20 -8.73 12.60
N THR A 317 -17.25 -8.17 13.35
CA THR A 317 -16.20 -8.89 14.08
C THR A 317 -16.18 -8.52 15.57
N GLY A 318 -17.35 -8.11 16.11
CA GLY A 318 -17.54 -7.73 17.51
C GLY A 318 -17.85 -6.25 17.73
N GLU A 319 -17.80 -5.40 16.70
CA GLU A 319 -18.07 -3.97 16.83
C GLU A 319 -19.54 -3.69 17.16
N ILE A 320 -20.45 -4.56 16.75
CA ILE A 320 -21.88 -4.43 17.01
C ILE A 320 -22.18 -4.69 18.48
N GLU A 321 -21.57 -5.71 19.07
CA GLU A 321 -21.74 -6.09 20.48
C GLU A 321 -21.25 -4.97 21.39
N LEU A 322 -20.03 -4.48 21.15
CA LEU A 322 -19.45 -3.40 21.95
C LEU A 322 -20.20 -2.07 21.76
N ALA A 323 -20.75 -1.80 20.57
CA ALA A 323 -21.57 -0.62 20.36
C ALA A 323 -22.92 -0.66 21.11
N LYS A 324 -23.47 -1.85 21.39
CA LYS A 324 -24.67 -2.00 22.24
C LYS A 324 -24.35 -1.67 23.70
N GLU A 325 -23.15 -2.00 24.12
CA GLU A 325 -22.65 -1.79 25.49
C GLU A 325 -22.00 -0.42 25.69
N HIS A 326 -21.92 0.41 24.65
CA HIS A 326 -21.18 1.69 24.67
C HIS A 326 -19.73 1.53 25.12
N ALA A 327 -19.10 0.44 24.66
CA ALA A 327 -17.78 -0.02 25.06
C ALA A 327 -16.80 -0.10 23.86
N LEU A 328 -17.07 0.63 22.77
CA LEU A 328 -16.13 0.70 21.65
C LEU A 328 -14.81 1.36 22.08
N PRO A 329 -13.66 0.85 21.65
CA PRO A 329 -12.40 1.53 21.91
C PRO A 329 -12.35 2.84 21.12
N LYS A 330 -11.68 3.84 21.69
CA LYS A 330 -11.45 5.12 21.02
C LYS A 330 -10.30 5.01 20.02
N ILE A 331 -10.60 4.40 18.87
CA ILE A 331 -9.60 4.15 17.83
C ILE A 331 -8.90 5.45 17.39
N ILE A 332 -7.60 5.34 17.08
CA ILE A 332 -6.70 6.43 16.69
C ILE A 332 -7.30 7.37 15.64
N ASP A 333 -7.29 8.69 15.86
CA ASP A 333 -7.70 9.67 14.86
C ASP A 333 -6.55 10.01 13.91
N TYR A 334 -6.83 10.28 12.63
CA TYR A 334 -5.81 10.71 11.68
C TYR A 334 -5.03 11.96 12.13
N ARG A 335 -5.65 12.84 12.94
CA ARG A 335 -5.03 14.05 13.52
C ARG A 335 -4.09 13.75 14.68
N ASP A 336 -4.16 12.56 15.26
CA ASP A 336 -3.26 12.14 16.33
C ASP A 336 -1.86 11.78 15.80
N PHE A 337 -1.71 11.49 14.51
CA PHE A 337 -0.44 11.16 13.88
C PHE A 337 0.51 12.37 13.87
N LYS A 338 1.70 12.25 14.49
CA LYS A 338 2.65 13.36 14.64
C LYS A 338 3.87 13.25 13.76
N GLY A 339 4.22 12.08 13.26
CA GLY A 339 5.44 11.92 12.49
C GLY A 339 5.64 10.51 11.97
N ASP A 340 6.40 10.42 10.90
CA ASP A 340 6.71 9.18 10.20
C ASP A 340 8.04 8.62 10.69
N LEU A 341 8.07 7.32 11.00
CA LEU A 341 9.22 6.68 11.63
C LEU A 341 10.02 5.78 10.67
N HIS A 342 9.72 5.75 9.37
CA HIS A 342 10.49 4.97 8.40
C HIS A 342 10.49 5.64 7.03
N ILE A 343 11.54 6.43 6.75
CA ILE A 343 11.74 7.17 5.49
C ILE A 343 13.18 6.97 5.01
N HIS A 344 13.36 6.80 3.70
CA HIS A 344 14.65 6.65 3.03
C HIS A 344 15.06 7.97 2.37
N SER A 345 16.37 8.25 2.35
CA SER A 345 16.92 9.46 1.74
C SER A 345 17.89 9.10 0.61
N ASN A 346 18.40 10.12 -0.06
CA ASN A 346 19.43 9.97 -1.09
C ASN A 346 20.79 9.43 -0.59
N TYR A 347 20.94 9.18 0.72
CA TYR A 347 22.09 8.44 1.26
C TYR A 347 22.07 6.96 0.85
N SER A 348 20.89 6.36 0.69
CA SER A 348 20.70 4.98 0.21
C SER A 348 19.95 4.95 -1.13
N ASP A 349 18.67 4.63 -1.12
CA ASP A 349 17.83 4.45 -2.31
C ASP A 349 16.60 5.37 -2.37
N GLY A 350 16.50 6.33 -1.45
CA GLY A 350 15.59 7.46 -1.58
C GLY A 350 16.05 8.46 -2.65
N ILE A 351 15.14 9.34 -3.09
CA ILE A 351 15.42 10.36 -4.12
C ILE A 351 15.90 11.67 -3.49
N GLU A 352 15.23 12.12 -2.44
CA GLU A 352 15.42 13.46 -1.88
C GLU A 352 16.47 13.49 -0.77
N SER A 353 17.05 14.67 -0.59
CA SER A 353 17.89 14.97 0.56
C SER A 353 17.09 14.97 1.87
N ILE A 354 17.79 14.79 2.99
CA ILE A 354 17.21 14.85 4.33
C ILE A 354 16.53 16.20 4.59
N ALA A 355 17.12 17.29 4.09
CA ALA A 355 16.57 18.63 4.22
C ALA A 355 15.25 18.80 3.45
N GLU A 356 15.15 18.28 2.23
CA GLU A 356 13.92 18.30 1.43
C GLU A 356 12.81 17.50 2.09
N LEU A 357 13.11 16.29 2.57
CA LEU A 357 12.17 15.45 3.31
C LEU A 357 11.67 16.15 4.59
N ALA A 358 12.57 16.72 5.39
CA ALA A 358 12.23 17.45 6.60
C ALA A 358 11.33 18.65 6.33
N ASN A 359 11.66 19.43 5.28
CA ASN A 359 10.86 20.59 4.88
C ASN A 359 9.47 20.17 4.39
N HIS A 360 9.35 19.09 3.61
CA HIS A 360 8.07 18.59 3.13
C HIS A 360 7.21 18.04 4.27
N ALA A 361 7.77 17.18 5.13
CA ALA A 361 7.09 16.64 6.29
C ALA A 361 6.59 17.73 7.25
N LYS A 362 7.37 18.81 7.42
CA LYS A 362 6.94 19.98 8.20
C LYS A 362 5.73 20.69 7.57
N LYS A 363 5.69 20.83 6.24
CA LYS A 363 4.51 21.39 5.51
C LYS A 363 3.28 20.50 5.67
N MET A 364 3.45 19.19 5.80
CA MET A 364 2.36 18.25 6.10
C MET A 364 1.86 18.33 7.56
N GLY A 365 2.53 19.11 8.42
CA GLY A 365 2.16 19.30 9.82
C GLY A 365 2.80 18.33 10.81
N PHE A 366 3.72 17.47 10.34
CA PHE A 366 4.46 16.56 11.20
C PHE A 366 5.37 17.34 12.18
N LYS A 367 5.70 16.69 13.29
CA LYS A 367 6.58 17.17 14.36
C LYS A 367 7.94 16.50 14.33
N TYR A 368 8.03 15.32 13.71
CA TYR A 368 9.28 14.63 13.50
C TYR A 368 9.18 13.68 12.31
N ILE A 369 10.35 13.31 11.79
CA ILE A 369 10.54 12.17 10.89
C ILE A 369 11.75 11.37 11.33
N ALA A 370 11.81 10.09 11.01
CA ALA A 370 13.04 9.28 11.14
C ALA A 370 13.59 8.91 9.76
N ILE A 371 14.89 9.18 9.57
CA ILE A 371 15.60 8.83 8.34
C ILE A 371 16.30 7.49 8.56
N CYS A 372 15.76 6.43 7.95
CA CYS A 372 16.08 5.04 8.23
C CYS A 372 16.73 4.33 7.03
N ASP A 373 17.69 4.98 6.36
CA ASP A 373 18.45 4.37 5.26
C ASP A 373 19.01 2.98 5.59
N HIS A 374 19.06 2.13 4.56
CA HIS A 374 19.48 0.74 4.67
C HIS A 374 20.94 0.56 5.13
N SER A 375 21.19 -0.54 5.84
CA SER A 375 22.54 -0.97 6.22
C SER A 375 23.33 -1.64 5.08
N ARG A 376 24.64 -1.77 5.30
CA ARG A 376 25.68 -2.24 4.36
C ARG A 376 25.31 -3.41 3.44
N SER A 377 24.65 -4.44 3.96
CA SER A 377 24.37 -5.69 3.23
C SER A 377 23.32 -5.51 2.13
N VAL A 378 22.50 -4.46 2.20
CA VAL A 378 21.49 -4.13 1.16
C VAL A 378 22.14 -3.35 0.01
N THR A 379 23.16 -3.95 -0.62
CA THR A 379 24.01 -3.31 -1.63
C THR A 379 23.25 -2.84 -2.88
N TYR A 380 22.18 -3.55 -3.26
CA TYR A 380 21.33 -3.17 -4.41
C TYR A 380 20.53 -1.88 -4.16
N ALA A 381 20.42 -1.46 -2.91
CA ALA A 381 19.73 -0.26 -2.44
C ALA A 381 20.72 0.80 -1.92
N GLY A 382 22.01 0.68 -2.25
CA GLY A 382 23.01 1.66 -1.81
C GLY A 382 23.30 1.62 -0.31
N GLY A 383 23.09 0.48 0.36
CA GLY A 383 23.29 0.32 1.80
C GLY A 383 24.59 0.94 2.35
N LEU A 384 24.48 1.64 3.48
CA LEU A 384 25.55 2.50 3.98
C LEU A 384 26.70 1.72 4.62
N SER A 385 27.92 2.22 4.50
CA SER A 385 29.02 1.85 5.40
C SER A 385 28.83 2.53 6.76
N LYS A 386 29.57 2.08 7.78
CA LYS A 386 29.58 2.72 9.10
C LYS A 386 29.94 4.21 9.00
N ASP A 387 30.98 4.54 8.23
CA ASP A 387 31.46 5.90 8.09
C ASP A 387 30.42 6.80 7.41
N LYS A 388 29.75 6.30 6.36
CA LYS A 388 28.65 7.03 5.70
C LYS A 388 27.44 7.23 6.62
N LEU A 389 27.13 6.27 7.48
CA LEU A 389 26.06 6.42 8.47
C LEU A 389 26.39 7.51 9.49
N LEU A 390 27.65 7.59 9.93
CA LEU A 390 28.10 8.64 10.84
C LEU A 390 28.07 10.02 10.17
N GLU A 391 28.50 10.12 8.90
CA GLU A 391 28.37 11.34 8.10
C GLU A 391 26.90 11.81 8.00
N LYS A 392 25.98 10.87 7.73
CA LYS A 392 24.54 11.14 7.73
C LYS A 392 24.06 11.69 9.06
N ASN A 393 24.51 11.08 10.17
CA ASN A 393 24.14 11.48 11.52
C ASN A 393 24.63 12.91 11.82
N GLU A 394 25.84 13.28 11.39
CA GLU A 394 26.36 14.64 11.51
C GLU A 394 25.58 15.65 10.66
N GLU A 395 25.12 15.28 9.47
CA GLU A 395 24.20 16.11 8.68
C GLU A 395 22.89 16.35 9.43
N ILE A 396 22.28 15.29 9.97
CA ILE A 396 21.05 15.38 10.76
C ILE A 396 21.25 16.29 11.98
N ASP A 397 22.35 16.16 12.71
CA ASP A 397 22.65 17.00 13.86
C ASP A 397 22.83 18.48 13.46
N ARG A 398 23.49 18.76 12.33
CA ARG A 398 23.59 20.12 11.78
C ARG A 398 22.24 20.68 11.33
N LEU A 399 21.39 19.85 10.74
CA LEU A 399 20.05 20.25 10.29
C LEU A 399 19.14 20.54 11.49
N ASN A 400 19.12 19.66 12.49
CA ASN A 400 18.31 19.82 13.71
C ASN A 400 18.62 21.12 14.46
N LYS A 401 19.88 21.59 14.48
CA LYS A 401 20.24 22.90 15.05
C LYS A 401 19.54 24.09 14.36
N LYS A 402 19.16 23.93 13.09
CA LYS A 402 18.50 24.97 12.27
C LYS A 402 16.97 24.83 12.30
N LEU A 403 16.46 23.63 12.58
CA LEU A 403 15.03 23.35 12.60
C LEU A 403 14.38 23.85 13.91
N LYS A 404 13.23 24.53 13.77
CA LYS A 404 12.38 24.94 14.90
C LYS A 404 11.10 24.12 14.93
N ASN A 405 10.72 23.62 16.11
CA ASN A 405 9.51 22.84 16.37
C ASN A 405 9.34 21.59 15.48
N PHE A 406 10.47 21.04 15.01
CA PHE A 406 10.53 19.85 14.17
C PHE A 406 11.85 19.14 14.43
N THR A 407 11.87 17.81 14.41
CA THR A 407 13.08 17.01 14.66
C THR A 407 13.22 15.90 13.63
N VAL A 408 14.42 15.76 13.07
CA VAL A 408 14.80 14.60 12.28
C VAL A 408 15.53 13.62 13.21
N LEU A 409 15.02 12.40 13.34
CA LEU A 409 15.62 11.34 14.15
C LEU A 409 16.68 10.60 13.33
N LYS A 410 17.83 10.34 13.96
CA LYS A 410 18.92 9.54 13.39
C LYS A 410 18.53 8.07 13.40
N GLY A 411 18.10 7.55 12.26
CA GLY A 411 17.63 6.18 12.13
C GLY A 411 18.46 5.32 11.19
N THR A 412 18.20 4.02 11.23
CA THR A 412 18.61 3.06 10.19
C THR A 412 17.61 1.92 10.11
N GLU A 413 17.39 1.41 8.90
CA GLU A 413 16.86 0.07 8.71
C GLU A 413 18.03 -0.92 8.59
N VAL A 414 18.35 -1.57 9.71
CA VAL A 414 19.43 -2.56 9.78
C VAL A 414 18.94 -3.93 9.31
N ASP A 415 19.67 -4.52 8.37
CA ASP A 415 19.37 -5.88 7.91
C ASP A 415 19.65 -6.89 9.03
N ILE A 416 18.71 -7.81 9.22
CA ILE A 416 18.88 -9.01 10.03
C ILE A 416 19.52 -10.04 9.12
N LEU A 417 20.78 -10.39 9.36
CA LEU A 417 21.53 -11.31 8.52
C LEU A 417 20.96 -12.74 8.62
N SER A 418 21.36 -13.61 7.67
CA SER A 418 20.95 -15.03 7.69
C SER A 418 21.39 -15.80 8.94
N SER A 419 22.39 -15.27 9.67
CA SER A 419 22.85 -15.78 10.96
C SER A 419 22.03 -15.31 12.16
N GLY A 420 21.06 -14.41 11.99
CA GLY A 420 20.31 -13.76 13.07
C GLY A 420 20.97 -12.49 13.61
N ARG A 421 22.26 -12.27 13.32
CA ARG A 421 22.98 -11.05 13.71
C ARG A 421 22.52 -9.83 12.92
N LEU A 422 22.62 -8.66 13.54
CA LEU A 422 22.43 -7.38 12.87
C LEU A 422 23.65 -7.02 12.01
N ASP A 423 23.40 -6.30 10.92
CA ASP A 423 24.41 -5.92 9.93
C ASP A 423 25.34 -4.77 10.36
N TYR A 424 25.03 -4.12 11.48
CA TYR A 424 25.92 -3.20 12.20
C TYR A 424 26.29 -3.74 13.59
N PRO A 425 27.48 -3.40 14.12
CA PRO A 425 27.83 -3.67 15.51
C PRO A 425 27.08 -2.72 16.46
N ASP A 426 26.91 -3.14 17.70
CA ASP A 426 26.20 -2.39 18.74
C ASP A 426 26.76 -0.98 18.94
N SER A 427 28.08 -0.80 18.89
CA SER A 427 28.75 0.51 19.02
C SER A 427 28.32 1.54 17.96
N ILE A 428 27.79 1.09 16.82
CA ILE A 428 27.21 1.96 15.79
C ILE A 428 25.73 2.20 16.06
N LEU A 429 25.00 1.16 16.46
CA LEU A 429 23.58 1.24 16.78
C LEU A 429 23.30 2.18 17.97
N GLU A 430 24.18 2.22 18.96
CA GLU A 430 24.13 3.13 20.12
C GLU A 430 24.17 4.62 19.74
N THR A 431 24.61 4.96 18.53
CA THR A 431 24.67 6.36 18.05
C THR A 431 23.35 6.87 17.46
N LEU A 432 22.35 5.99 17.32
CA LEU A 432 21.09 6.26 16.65
C LEU A 432 19.98 6.61 17.66
N ASP A 433 19.03 7.42 17.22
CA ASP A 433 17.79 7.67 17.97
C ASP A 433 16.78 6.51 17.79
N ILE A 434 16.89 5.75 16.69
CA ILE A 434 15.93 4.70 16.32
C ILE A 434 16.58 3.62 15.45
N VAL A 435 16.43 2.36 15.86
CA VAL A 435 16.92 1.19 15.12
C VAL A 435 15.73 0.36 14.69
N ILE A 436 15.56 0.26 13.37
CA ILE A 436 14.56 -0.59 12.75
C ILE A 436 15.29 -1.81 12.21
N ALA A 437 14.86 -3.02 12.57
CA ALA A 437 15.44 -4.25 12.06
C ALA A 437 14.47 -4.94 11.10
N ALA A 438 14.98 -5.39 9.94
CA ALA A 438 14.19 -6.04 8.91
C ALA A 438 14.95 -7.14 8.17
N ILE A 439 14.23 -8.05 7.53
CA ILE A 439 14.82 -9.11 6.70
C ILE A 439 14.73 -8.70 5.22
N HIS A 440 15.87 -8.50 4.55
CA HIS A 440 15.92 -8.22 3.10
C HIS A 440 16.40 -9.40 2.26
N GLN A 441 16.90 -10.43 2.92
CA GLN A 441 17.49 -11.60 2.26
C GLN A 441 17.26 -12.89 3.05
N GLY A 442 17.40 -14.02 2.34
CA GLY A 442 17.20 -15.32 2.96
C GLY A 442 15.78 -15.55 3.45
N PHE A 443 14.77 -15.07 2.70
CA PHE A 443 13.32 -15.15 2.97
C PHE A 443 12.74 -16.55 3.25
N ARG A 444 13.59 -17.59 3.21
CA ARG A 444 13.22 -19.01 3.39
C ARG A 444 14.02 -19.69 4.50
N ARG A 445 14.87 -18.96 5.23
CA ARG A 445 15.81 -19.52 6.20
C ARG A 445 15.56 -18.91 7.57
N ASN A 446 15.04 -19.74 8.48
CA ASN A 446 14.93 -19.47 9.91
C ASN A 446 14.34 -18.08 10.23
N VAL A 447 13.33 -17.65 9.48
CA VAL A 447 12.79 -16.28 9.56
C VAL A 447 12.32 -15.96 10.98
N THR A 448 11.50 -16.83 11.59
CA THR A 448 11.06 -16.68 12.98
C THR A 448 12.23 -16.52 13.95
N ALA A 449 13.22 -17.42 13.89
CA ALA A 449 14.35 -17.39 14.81
C ALA A 449 15.19 -16.13 14.64
N ARG A 450 15.42 -15.68 13.39
CA ARG A 450 16.16 -14.45 13.10
C ARG A 450 15.45 -13.20 13.62
N LEU A 451 14.13 -13.12 13.48
CA LEU A 451 13.35 -12.02 14.05
C LEU A 451 13.45 -12.01 15.58
N ILE A 452 13.35 -13.19 16.22
CA ILE A 452 13.50 -13.34 17.67
C ILE A 452 14.90 -12.92 18.13
N ASP A 453 15.95 -13.38 17.44
CA ASP A 453 17.35 -13.03 17.74
C ASP A 453 17.58 -11.52 17.64
N ALA A 454 16.99 -10.86 16.64
CA ALA A 454 17.06 -9.40 16.51
C ALA A 454 16.39 -8.69 17.69
N MET A 455 15.21 -9.15 18.14
CA MET A 455 14.52 -8.58 19.30
C MET A 455 15.28 -8.75 20.63
N ASN A 456 16.16 -9.75 20.74
CA ASN A 456 16.99 -9.92 21.93
C ASN A 456 18.10 -8.86 22.05
N ASN A 457 18.40 -8.10 20.99
CA ASN A 457 19.31 -6.97 21.07
C ASN A 457 18.56 -5.75 21.63
N PRO A 458 18.97 -5.20 22.80
CA PRO A 458 18.25 -4.11 23.46
C PRO A 458 18.26 -2.80 22.67
N LEU A 459 19.13 -2.68 21.66
CA LEU A 459 19.20 -1.51 20.78
C LEU A 459 18.16 -1.57 19.65
N VAL A 460 17.50 -2.71 19.41
CA VAL A 460 16.46 -2.81 18.36
C VAL A 460 15.13 -2.30 18.91
N ASN A 461 14.67 -1.17 18.37
CA ASN A 461 13.41 -0.57 18.78
C ASN A 461 12.21 -1.19 18.05
N ILE A 462 12.33 -1.43 16.73
CA ILE A 462 11.21 -1.81 15.86
C ILE A 462 11.59 -2.97 14.95
N ILE A 463 10.68 -3.93 14.76
CA ILE A 463 10.74 -4.86 13.63
C ILE A 463 9.86 -4.33 12.49
N ALA A 464 10.49 -4.02 11.35
CA ALA A 464 9.82 -3.52 10.16
C ALA A 464 9.22 -4.64 9.30
N HIS A 465 8.09 -4.31 8.67
CA HIS A 465 7.29 -5.17 7.78
C HIS A 465 7.45 -6.69 8.06
N PRO A 466 6.99 -7.18 9.24
CA PRO A 466 7.44 -8.45 9.82
C PRO A 466 7.12 -9.71 8.98
N THR A 467 6.11 -9.63 8.10
CA THR A 467 5.77 -10.75 7.21
C THR A 467 6.50 -10.67 5.88
N GLY A 468 7.02 -9.49 5.52
CA GLY A 468 7.60 -9.22 4.22
C GLY A 468 6.62 -9.43 3.07
N ARG A 469 5.31 -9.34 3.30
CA ARG A 469 4.32 -9.51 2.22
C ARG A 469 4.37 -8.35 1.22
N LEU A 470 3.91 -8.61 0.01
CA LEU A 470 3.55 -7.60 -0.98
C LEU A 470 2.18 -8.01 -1.56
N ILE A 471 1.15 -7.22 -1.29
CA ILE A 471 -0.23 -7.46 -1.70
C ILE A 471 -0.29 -7.70 -3.22
N ASN A 472 -1.01 -8.75 -3.62
CA ASN A 472 -1.13 -9.22 -5.01
C ASN A 472 0.19 -9.65 -5.69
N ILE A 473 1.34 -9.62 -5.01
CA ILE A 473 2.66 -9.90 -5.57
C ILE A 473 3.35 -11.08 -4.84
N ARG A 474 3.33 -11.09 -3.51
CA ARG A 474 4.01 -12.04 -2.63
C ARG A 474 3.26 -12.22 -1.30
N ASN A 475 2.93 -13.47 -0.96
CA ASN A 475 2.24 -13.79 0.30
C ASN A 475 3.03 -13.43 1.58
N GLY A 476 4.36 -13.40 1.53
CA GLY A 476 5.24 -13.13 2.67
C GLY A 476 6.25 -14.26 2.92
N TYR A 477 6.94 -14.19 4.05
CA TYR A 477 7.83 -15.23 4.56
C TYR A 477 7.04 -16.35 5.25
N ASP A 478 7.68 -17.50 5.41
CA ASP A 478 7.22 -18.53 6.35
C ASP A 478 7.65 -18.12 7.75
N VAL A 479 6.77 -17.42 8.47
CA VAL A 479 7.01 -16.84 9.79
C VAL A 479 5.91 -17.24 10.77
N ASP A 480 6.32 -17.68 11.95
CA ASP A 480 5.45 -17.99 13.07
C ASP A 480 5.22 -16.70 13.87
N LEU A 481 4.18 -15.95 13.48
CA LEU A 481 3.87 -14.64 14.08
C LEU A 481 3.53 -14.73 15.55
N ASP A 482 3.02 -15.86 16.03
CA ASP A 482 2.65 -16.01 17.44
C ASP A 482 3.91 -15.96 18.31
N LYS A 483 4.97 -16.66 17.90
CA LYS A 483 6.28 -16.57 18.57
C LYS A 483 6.92 -15.19 18.44
N VAL A 484 6.75 -14.53 17.29
CA VAL A 484 7.24 -13.16 17.09
C VAL A 484 6.54 -12.20 18.05
N PHE A 485 5.22 -12.33 18.26
CA PHE A 485 4.46 -11.49 19.18
C PHE A 485 4.83 -11.78 20.64
N GLU A 486 4.95 -13.05 21.02
CA GLU A 486 5.43 -13.42 22.35
C GLU A 486 6.80 -12.82 22.66
N GLN A 487 7.70 -12.81 21.68
CA GLN A 487 9.02 -12.22 21.84
C GLN A 487 8.96 -10.69 21.93
N ALA A 488 8.21 -10.03 21.04
CA ALA A 488 8.01 -8.58 21.07
C ALA A 488 7.41 -8.11 22.42
N GLN A 489 6.48 -8.88 22.97
CA GLN A 489 5.93 -8.62 24.31
C GLN A 489 7.00 -8.72 25.40
N LYS A 490 7.86 -9.75 25.35
CA LYS A 490 8.92 -9.98 26.36
C LYS A 490 10.00 -8.90 26.33
N THR A 491 10.38 -8.44 25.14
CA THR A 491 11.49 -7.48 24.95
C THR A 491 11.01 -6.04 24.93
N GLY A 492 9.70 -5.80 24.79
CA GLY A 492 9.14 -4.48 24.56
C GLY A 492 9.38 -3.95 23.13
N THR A 493 9.86 -4.80 22.21
CA THR A 493 10.11 -4.40 20.82
C THR A 493 8.81 -4.04 20.12
N ILE A 494 8.79 -2.90 19.44
CA ILE A 494 7.64 -2.39 18.70
C ILE A 494 7.51 -3.12 17.35
N LEU A 495 6.28 -3.33 16.87
CA LEU A 495 6.03 -3.88 15.54
C LEU A 495 5.57 -2.81 14.56
N GLU A 496 6.09 -2.85 13.34
CA GLU A 496 5.69 -1.90 12.31
C GLU A 496 4.35 -2.27 11.65
N ILE A 497 3.53 -1.25 11.40
CA ILE A 497 2.50 -1.21 10.35
C ILE A 497 3.06 -0.34 9.23
N ASN A 498 3.75 -0.98 8.31
CA ASN A 498 4.34 -0.35 7.14
C ASN A 498 3.23 0.14 6.22
N ALA A 499 3.20 1.45 5.99
CA ALA A 499 2.13 2.11 5.27
C ALA A 499 2.32 2.14 3.75
N TYR A 500 3.45 1.64 3.23
CA TYR A 500 3.62 1.51 1.79
C TYR A 500 2.50 0.65 1.22
N TYR A 501 1.86 1.16 0.17
CA TYR A 501 0.56 0.64 -0.24
C TYR A 501 0.60 -0.81 -0.69
N GLU A 502 1.72 -1.29 -1.24
CA GLU A 502 1.87 -2.70 -1.61
C GLU A 502 2.19 -3.59 -0.40
N ARG A 503 2.62 -3.04 0.73
CA ARG A 503 2.93 -3.83 1.95
C ARG A 503 1.74 -3.90 2.89
N LEU A 504 1.34 -2.75 3.44
CA LEU A 504 0.37 -2.63 4.55
C LEU A 504 0.64 -3.67 5.65
N ASP A 505 1.89 -3.80 6.09
CA ASP A 505 2.38 -4.92 6.90
C ASP A 505 2.96 -4.42 8.22
N LEU A 506 2.42 -4.76 9.39
CA LEU A 506 1.40 -5.76 9.68
C LEU A 506 -0.01 -5.45 9.14
N ASN A 507 -0.74 -6.50 8.77
CA ASN A 507 -2.16 -6.37 8.45
C ASN A 507 -3.03 -6.10 9.70
N ASP A 508 -4.27 -5.69 9.47
CA ASP A 508 -5.22 -5.32 10.53
C ASP A 508 -5.50 -6.44 11.54
N ARG A 509 -5.69 -7.69 11.07
CA ARG A 509 -5.96 -8.85 11.94
C ARG A 509 -4.78 -9.20 12.84
N HIS A 510 -3.58 -9.19 12.30
CA HIS A 510 -2.36 -9.45 13.06
C HIS A 510 -2.08 -8.32 14.04
N ALA A 511 -2.30 -7.06 13.63
CA ALA A 511 -2.12 -5.92 14.53
C ALA A 511 -3.14 -5.94 15.67
N ASN A 512 -4.39 -6.34 15.41
CA ASN A 512 -5.39 -6.52 16.47
C ASN A 512 -4.98 -7.63 17.46
N LYS A 513 -4.45 -8.76 16.98
CA LYS A 513 -3.92 -9.83 17.83
C LYS A 513 -2.72 -9.35 18.66
N ALA A 514 -1.76 -8.64 18.05
CA ALA A 514 -0.62 -8.11 18.78
C ALA A 514 -1.03 -7.04 19.82
N LYS A 515 -2.07 -6.23 19.54
CA LYS A 515 -2.67 -5.30 20.50
C LYS A 515 -3.20 -6.02 21.74
N SER A 516 -3.88 -7.16 21.59
CA SER A 516 -4.41 -7.90 22.76
C SER A 516 -3.31 -8.46 23.66
N MET A 517 -2.06 -8.50 23.18
CA MET A 517 -0.86 -8.85 23.95
C MET A 517 -0.14 -7.63 24.54
N GLY A 518 -0.65 -6.40 24.35
CA GLY A 518 -0.06 -5.16 24.86
C GLY A 518 1.15 -4.65 24.06
N ILE A 519 1.34 -5.14 22.83
CA ILE A 519 2.45 -4.73 21.95
C ILE A 519 2.14 -3.37 21.34
N HIS A 520 3.13 -2.47 21.33
CA HIS A 520 3.04 -1.16 20.69
C HIS A 520 3.39 -1.24 19.20
N PHE A 521 2.90 -0.26 18.44
CA PHE A 521 3.07 -0.18 17.00
C PHE A 521 3.78 1.09 16.55
N SER A 522 4.60 0.96 15.52
CA SER A 522 5.14 2.07 14.73
C SER A 522 4.47 2.06 13.36
N ILE A 523 4.21 3.23 12.80
CA ILE A 523 3.76 3.41 11.41
C ILE A 523 4.89 4.10 10.66
N GLY A 524 5.40 3.43 9.62
CA GLY A 524 6.43 3.95 8.73
C GLY A 524 5.92 3.93 7.29
N THR A 525 6.12 4.98 6.50
CA THR A 525 5.66 4.96 5.10
C THR A 525 6.56 4.17 4.17
N ASP A 526 7.79 3.86 4.59
CA ASP A 526 8.82 3.27 3.72
C ASP A 526 9.05 4.18 2.50
N ALA A 527 8.96 5.50 2.72
CA ALA A 527 8.98 6.47 1.65
C ALA A 527 10.38 6.58 1.06
N HIS A 528 10.48 6.31 -0.24
CA HIS A 528 11.68 6.53 -1.06
C HIS A 528 11.56 7.79 -1.92
N ASN A 529 10.39 8.45 -1.88
CA ASN A 529 10.24 9.81 -2.34
C ASN A 529 9.15 10.57 -1.56
N ILE A 530 9.15 11.90 -1.71
CA ILE A 530 8.18 12.80 -1.07
C ILE A 530 6.73 12.40 -1.37
N GLY A 531 6.44 11.96 -2.61
CA GLY A 531 5.10 11.55 -3.03
C GLY A 531 4.55 10.34 -2.25
N MET A 532 5.43 9.51 -1.70
CA MET A 532 5.06 8.35 -0.87
C MET A 532 4.68 8.72 0.56
N LEU A 533 5.11 9.88 1.08
CA LEU A 533 4.80 10.30 2.45
C LEU A 533 3.29 10.33 2.69
N LYS A 534 2.46 10.62 1.68
CA LYS A 534 1.00 10.62 1.77
C LYS A 534 0.40 9.29 2.24
N TYR A 535 1.14 8.18 2.10
CA TYR A 535 0.68 6.85 2.49
C TYR A 535 0.56 6.66 4.00
N TRP A 536 1.02 7.61 4.84
CA TRP A 536 0.80 7.57 6.29
C TRP A 536 -0.69 7.36 6.64
N LYS A 537 -1.60 7.89 5.81
CA LYS A 537 -3.06 7.68 5.95
C LYS A 537 -3.46 6.22 5.81
N LEU A 538 -2.79 5.46 4.95
CA LEU A 538 -3.05 4.02 4.81
C LEU A 538 -2.63 3.27 6.08
N GLY A 539 -1.46 3.58 6.63
CA GLY A 539 -0.97 3.00 7.90
C GLY A 539 -1.91 3.28 9.07
N VAL A 540 -2.36 4.55 9.21
CA VAL A 540 -3.37 4.91 10.22
C VAL A 540 -4.71 4.22 9.94
N GLY A 541 -5.10 4.09 8.67
CA GLY A 541 -6.29 3.32 8.28
C GLY A 541 -6.22 1.86 8.74
N ILE A 542 -5.08 1.18 8.55
CA ILE A 542 -4.87 -0.18 9.04
C ILE A 542 -4.88 -0.24 10.57
N ALA A 543 -4.23 0.72 11.25
CA ALA A 543 -4.29 0.83 12.71
C ALA A 543 -5.73 0.96 13.23
N ARG A 544 -6.55 1.78 12.56
CA ARG A 544 -7.98 1.94 12.87
C ARG A 544 -8.77 0.64 12.65
N ARG A 545 -8.53 -0.06 11.54
CA ARG A 545 -9.11 -1.38 11.26
C ARG A 545 -8.69 -2.45 12.26
N ALA A 546 -7.50 -2.32 12.85
CA ALA A 546 -6.97 -3.16 13.91
C ALA A 546 -7.45 -2.76 15.32
N TRP A 547 -8.33 -1.75 15.41
CA TRP A 547 -8.89 -1.24 16.65
C TRP A 547 -7.84 -0.61 17.56
N LEU A 548 -6.72 -0.15 16.99
CA LEU A 548 -5.67 0.52 17.75
C LEU A 548 -6.15 1.88 18.22
N GLU A 549 -5.88 2.19 19.48
CA GLU A 549 -6.10 3.47 20.11
C GLU A 549 -4.83 4.33 20.00
N LYS A 550 -4.96 5.61 20.29
CA LYS A 550 -3.84 6.56 20.25
C LYS A 550 -2.62 6.10 21.05
N ASN A 551 -2.82 5.40 22.16
CA ASN A 551 -1.73 4.97 23.02
C ASN A 551 -1.00 3.73 22.49
N ASP A 552 -1.61 2.97 21.58
CA ASP A 552 -1.00 1.77 21.00
C ASP A 552 0.03 2.14 19.91
N VAL A 553 -0.02 3.36 19.37
CA VAL A 553 0.80 3.81 18.23
C VAL A 553 1.78 4.90 18.64
N ILE A 554 3.07 4.61 18.60
CA ILE A 554 4.12 5.54 19.10
C ILE A 554 4.23 6.81 18.25
N ASN A 555 3.78 6.78 16.99
CA ASN A 555 3.70 7.95 16.11
C ASN A 555 2.76 9.05 16.63
N CYS A 556 1.91 8.73 17.61
CA CYS A 556 1.01 9.70 18.24
C CYS A 556 1.64 10.43 19.43
N TYR A 557 2.84 10.02 19.85
CA TYR A 557 3.47 10.53 21.06
C TYR A 557 4.14 11.88 20.81
N PRO A 558 4.04 12.84 21.75
CA PRO A 558 4.94 13.98 21.74
C PRO A 558 6.40 13.51 21.72
N LEU A 559 7.29 14.26 21.04
CA LEU A 559 8.69 13.87 20.84
C LEU A 559 9.40 13.39 22.12
N ARG A 560 9.16 14.06 23.26
CA ARG A 560 9.74 13.67 24.55
C ARG A 560 9.33 12.26 25.00
N LYS A 561 8.05 11.89 24.80
CA LYS A 561 7.55 10.55 25.14
C LYS A 561 8.05 9.52 24.13
N LEU A 562 8.11 9.88 22.84
CA LEU A 562 8.70 9.01 21.82
C LEU A 562 10.16 8.68 22.13
N LYS A 563 11.00 9.68 22.42
CA LYS A 563 12.42 9.45 22.78
C LYS A 563 12.66 8.71 24.10
N ALA A 564 11.62 8.50 24.90
CA ALA A 564 11.73 7.74 26.15
C ALA A 564 11.35 6.26 25.98
N ILE A 565 10.70 5.91 24.87
CA ILE A 565 10.34 4.52 24.54
C ILE A 565 11.25 3.93 23.46
N LEU A 566 11.84 4.79 22.62
CA LEU A 566 13.02 4.48 21.82
C LEU A 566 14.25 4.47 22.73
#